data_AF-A0A977IGB7-F1
#
_entry.id   AF-A0A977IGB7-F1
#
_cell.length_a   1.000
_cell.length_b   1.000
_cell.length_c   1.000
_cell.angle_alpha   90.00
_cell.angle_beta   90.00
_cell.angle_gamma   90.00
#
_symmetry.space_group_name_H-M   'P 1'
#
loop_
_entity.id
_entity.type
_entity.pdbx_description
1 polymer ?
#
loop_
_entity_poly.entity_id
_entity_poly.type
_entity_poly.pdbx_seq_one_letter_code
_entity_poly.pdbx_strand_id
1 'polypeptide(L)'
;MSTTATTAEIQEVVDKFNTLDNALKTVFPKVDPRMVVGLIIREKTEKRPIYTLETVIKPGQKIDSIRNDILNVTGMAPGFYLQNTKIIVTHALDLELLKRINDLDYVVSIKGSPYGAGGSSDF
;
A
#
# COMPACT_ATOMS: atom_id res chain seq x y z
N MET A 1 17.27 -23.90 -25.30
CA MET A 1 16.01 -24.69 -25.28
C MET A 1 15.04 -23.94 -24.38
N SER A 2 13.96 -23.39 -24.93
CA SER A 2 12.89 -22.78 -24.11
C SER A 2 11.97 -23.88 -23.64
N THR A 3 12.01 -24.20 -22.35
CA THR A 3 11.10 -25.15 -21.72
C THR A 3 9.73 -24.50 -21.59
N THR A 4 8.73 -25.02 -22.30
CA THR A 4 7.34 -24.62 -22.12
C THR A 4 6.86 -25.23 -20.81
N ALA A 5 6.35 -24.41 -19.89
CA ALA A 5 5.76 -24.92 -18.66
C ALA A 5 4.56 -25.82 -18.99
N THR A 6 4.49 -26.98 -18.37
CA THR A 6 3.35 -27.90 -18.43
C THR A 6 2.14 -27.29 -17.72
N THR A 7 0.93 -27.74 -18.07
CA THR A 7 -0.32 -27.29 -17.42
C THR A 7 -0.27 -27.47 -15.89
N ALA A 8 0.37 -28.53 -15.40
CA ALA A 8 0.53 -28.78 -13.97
C ALA A 8 1.41 -27.74 -13.28
N GLU A 9 2.53 -27.35 -13.91
CA GLU A 9 3.42 -26.30 -13.39
C GLU A 9 2.73 -24.94 -13.34
N ILE A 10 1.90 -24.62 -14.35
CA ILE A 10 1.10 -23.39 -14.36
C ILE A 10 0.08 -23.41 -13.22
N GLN A 11 -0.61 -24.53 -12.99
CA GLN A 11 -1.57 -24.66 -11.89
C GLN A 11 -0.91 -24.49 -10.52
N GLU A 12 0.29 -25.06 -10.32
CA GLU A 12 1.03 -24.90 -9.07
C GLU A 12 1.37 -23.42 -8.77
N VAL A 13 1.69 -22.63 -9.80
CA VAL A 13 1.92 -21.18 -9.65
C VAL A 13 0.64 -20.48 -9.18
N VAL A 14 -0.51 -20.83 -9.75
CA VAL A 14 -1.81 -20.25 -9.36
C VAL A 14 -2.15 -20.60 -7.91
N ASP A 15 -1.93 -21.84 -7.49
CA ASP A 15 -2.23 -22.27 -6.12
C ASP A 15 -1.34 -21.57 -5.07
N LYS A 16 -0.06 -21.41 -5.38
CA LYS A 16 0.86 -20.62 -4.55
C LYS A 16 0.47 -19.15 -4.49
N PHE A 17 0.03 -18.57 -5.61
CA PHE A 17 -0.48 -17.20 -5.64
C PHE A 17 -1.73 -17.04 -4.77
N ASN A 18 -2.69 -17.96 -4.85
CA ASN A 18 -3.89 -17.93 -4.01
C ASN A 18 -3.56 -18.02 -2.51
N THR A 19 -2.57 -18.85 -2.16
CA THR A 19 -2.07 -18.95 -0.78
C THR A 19 -1.48 -17.62 -0.30
N LEU A 20 -0.66 -16.97 -1.14
CA LEU A 20 -0.11 -15.65 -0.85
C LEU A 20 -1.21 -14.59 -0.72
N ASP A 21 -2.13 -14.51 -1.68
CA ASP A 21 -3.22 -13.53 -1.71
C ASP A 21 -4.09 -13.62 -0.44
N ASN A 22 -4.42 -14.83 0.02
CA ASN A 22 -5.14 -15.04 1.28
C ASN A 22 -4.34 -14.56 2.50
N ALA A 23 -3.04 -14.83 2.55
CA ALA A 23 -2.18 -14.36 3.63
C ALA A 23 -2.10 -12.82 3.65
N LEU A 24 -1.97 -12.19 2.48
CA LEU A 24 -1.96 -10.73 2.35
C LEU A 24 -3.26 -10.12 2.85
N LYS A 25 -4.41 -10.65 2.42
CA LYS A 25 -5.75 -10.17 2.86
C LYS A 25 -6.00 -10.39 4.34
N THR A 26 -5.38 -11.40 4.95
CA THR A 26 -5.48 -11.65 6.39
C THR A 26 -4.71 -10.61 7.20
N VAL A 27 -3.49 -10.26 6.78
CA VAL A 27 -2.62 -9.33 7.51
C VAL A 27 -2.91 -7.86 7.17
N PHE A 28 -3.24 -7.59 5.91
CA PHE A 28 -3.49 -6.25 5.36
C PHE A 28 -4.88 -6.15 4.72
N PRO A 29 -5.97 -6.41 5.48
CA PRO A 29 -7.33 -6.46 4.94
C PRO A 29 -7.80 -5.17 4.27
N LYS A 30 -7.16 -4.02 4.58
CA LYS A 30 -7.53 -2.71 4.03
C LYS A 30 -6.61 -2.27 2.89
N VAL A 31 -5.57 -3.04 2.54
CA VAL A 31 -4.58 -2.65 1.51
C VAL A 31 -4.83 -3.41 0.22
N ASP A 32 -4.66 -2.76 -0.93
CA ASP A 32 -4.57 -3.47 -2.22
C ASP A 32 -3.42 -4.50 -2.18
N PRO A 33 -3.69 -5.82 -2.34
CA PRO A 33 -2.65 -6.85 -2.26
C PRO A 33 -1.50 -6.64 -3.25
N ARG A 34 -1.77 -6.02 -4.41
CA ARG A 34 -0.75 -5.71 -5.42
C ARG A 34 0.28 -4.71 -4.90
N MET A 35 -0.17 -3.75 -4.09
CA MET A 35 0.71 -2.77 -3.45
C MET A 35 1.64 -3.46 -2.45
N VAL A 36 1.13 -4.39 -1.64
CA VAL A 36 1.94 -5.13 -0.65
C VAL A 36 3.01 -5.96 -1.34
N VAL A 37 2.66 -6.69 -2.41
CA VAL A 37 3.63 -7.44 -3.22
C VAL A 37 4.68 -6.51 -3.83
N GLY A 38 4.26 -5.37 -4.39
CA GLY A 38 5.18 -4.38 -4.94
C GLY A 38 6.17 -3.86 -3.90
N LEU A 39 5.70 -3.59 -2.68
CA LEU A 39 6.55 -3.12 -1.59
C LEU A 39 7.55 -4.19 -1.14
N ILE A 40 7.12 -5.45 -0.98
CA ILE A 40 8.00 -6.59 -0.68
C ILE A 40 9.14 -6.71 -1.71
N ILE A 41 8.83 -6.52 -2.99
CA ILE A 41 9.83 -6.58 -4.05
C ILE A 41 10.81 -5.42 -3.92
N ARG A 42 10.33 -4.19 -3.72
CA ARG A 42 11.18 -3.00 -3.64
C ARG A 42 12.07 -2.98 -2.41
N GLU A 43 11.59 -3.44 -1.25
CA GLU A 43 12.40 -3.53 -0.03
C GLU A 43 13.63 -4.44 -0.19
N LYS A 44 13.63 -5.38 -1.14
CA LYS A 44 14.80 -6.22 -1.43
C LYS A 44 15.95 -5.46 -2.11
N THR A 45 15.64 -4.38 -2.81
CA THR A 45 16.60 -3.64 -3.64
C THR A 45 16.77 -2.18 -3.21
N GLU A 46 15.80 -1.63 -2.48
CA GLU A 46 15.75 -0.25 -2.05
C GLU A 46 15.68 -0.20 -0.53
N LYS A 47 16.63 0.48 0.11
CA LYS A 47 16.67 0.62 1.57
C LYS A 47 15.44 1.36 2.13
N ARG A 48 14.84 2.24 1.32
CA ARG A 48 13.77 3.14 1.75
C ARG A 48 12.86 3.50 0.56
N PRO A 49 12.02 2.57 0.10
CA PRO A 49 11.19 2.80 -1.07
C PRO A 49 10.18 3.90 -0.80
N ILE A 50 9.99 4.79 -1.78
CA ILE A 50 9.06 5.91 -1.68
C ILE A 50 7.77 5.55 -2.42
N TYR A 51 6.63 5.77 -1.77
CA TYR A 51 5.31 5.52 -2.32
C TYR A 51 4.44 6.78 -2.18
N THR A 52 3.55 6.98 -3.16
CA THR A 52 2.40 7.86 -3.00
C THR A 52 1.22 7.01 -2.55
N LEU A 53 0.71 7.28 -1.35
CA LEU A 53 -0.41 6.57 -0.77
C LEU A 53 -1.70 7.36 -0.91
N GLU A 54 -2.74 6.69 -1.37
CA GLU A 54 -4.12 7.10 -1.24
C GLU A 54 -4.77 6.29 -0.11
N THR A 55 -5.18 6.98 0.95
CA THR A 55 -5.89 6.37 2.08
C THR A 55 -7.29 6.95 2.18
N VAL A 56 -8.29 6.07 2.17
CA VAL A 56 -9.69 6.44 2.46
C VAL A 56 -9.94 6.23 3.94
N ILE A 57 -10.53 7.23 4.58
CA ILE A 57 -10.90 7.21 5.99
C ILE A 57 -12.42 7.40 6.17
N LYS A 58 -12.93 6.98 7.33
CA LYS A 58 -14.31 7.25 7.75
C LYS A 58 -14.55 8.78 7.82
N PRO A 59 -15.77 9.28 7.59
CA PRO A 59 -16.07 10.70 7.78
C PRO A 59 -15.99 11.11 9.26
N GLY A 60 -15.99 12.41 9.53
CA GLY A 60 -16.07 12.98 10.88
C GLY A 60 -14.79 12.89 11.73
N GLN A 61 -13.65 12.57 11.11
CA GLN A 61 -12.37 12.52 11.84
C GLN A 61 -11.84 13.93 12.15
N LYS A 62 -11.03 14.03 13.20
CA LYS A 62 -10.31 15.26 13.56
C LYS A 62 -9.11 15.44 12.63
N ILE A 63 -9.32 16.20 11.55
CA ILE A 63 -8.35 16.34 10.45
C ILE A 63 -7.01 16.91 10.91
N ASP A 64 -7.01 17.87 11.84
CA ASP A 64 -5.75 18.44 12.35
C ASP A 64 -4.92 17.43 13.13
N SER A 65 -5.56 16.53 13.87
CA SER A 65 -4.87 15.43 14.57
C SER A 65 -4.22 14.49 13.56
N ILE A 66 -4.98 14.04 12.56
CA ILE A 66 -4.47 13.15 11.51
C ILE A 66 -3.33 13.80 10.74
N ARG A 67 -3.45 15.09 10.39
CA ARG A 67 -2.40 15.86 9.71
C ARG A 67 -1.12 15.88 10.53
N ASN A 68 -1.22 16.18 11.83
CA ASN A 68 -0.07 16.24 12.72
C ASN A 68 0.57 14.86 12.89
N ASP A 69 -0.22 13.80 13.03
CA ASP A 69 0.29 12.44 13.15
C ASP A 69 1.05 12.01 11.88
N ILE A 70 0.49 12.27 10.70
CA ILE A 70 1.16 11.99 9.43
C ILE A 70 2.47 12.79 9.32
N LEU A 71 2.45 14.08 9.65
CA LEU A 71 3.64 14.93 9.62
C LEU A 71 4.72 14.43 10.59
N ASN A 72 4.33 14.04 11.81
CA ASN A 72 5.27 13.54 12.83
C ASN A 72 5.89 12.20 12.43
N VAL A 73 5.11 11.31 11.82
CA VAL A 73 5.58 9.97 11.42
C VAL A 73 6.41 10.02 10.14
N THR A 74 6.01 10.85 9.17
CA THR A 74 6.56 10.81 7.81
C THR A 74 7.45 12.00 7.46
N GLY A 75 7.32 13.11 8.17
CA GLY A 75 7.90 14.42 7.80
C GLY A 75 7.19 15.11 6.64
N MET A 76 6.09 14.55 6.12
CA MET A 76 5.43 15.00 4.90
C MET A 76 4.03 15.54 5.19
N ALA A 77 3.67 16.64 4.55
CA ALA A 77 2.33 17.22 4.65
C ALA A 77 1.35 16.45 3.74
N PRO A 78 0.25 15.88 4.29
CA PRO A 78 -0.76 15.23 3.47
C PRO A 78 -1.70 16.22 2.78
N GLY A 79 -2.15 15.86 1.58
CA GLY A 79 -3.30 16.45 0.91
C GLY A 79 -4.60 15.76 1.34
N PHE A 80 -5.66 16.53 1.57
CA PHE A 80 -6.99 16.02 1.92
C PHE A 80 -7.99 16.38 0.81
N TYR A 81 -8.79 15.40 0.40
CA TYR A 81 -9.73 15.47 -0.71
C TYR A 81 -11.06 14.82 -0.32
N LEU A 82 -12.08 14.98 -1.17
CA LEU A 82 -13.40 14.38 -1.01
C LEU A 82 -13.98 14.62 0.40
N GLN A 83 -14.16 15.89 0.77
CA GLN A 83 -14.68 16.26 2.11
C GLN A 83 -13.84 15.66 3.25
N ASN A 84 -12.52 15.62 3.05
CA ASN A 84 -11.52 15.11 3.99
C ASN A 84 -11.58 13.60 4.26
N THR A 85 -12.25 12.81 3.42
CA THR A 85 -12.24 11.34 3.55
C THR A 85 -11.16 10.66 2.71
N LYS A 86 -10.50 11.38 1.81
CA LYS A 86 -9.37 10.86 1.02
C LYS A 86 -8.10 11.63 1.37
N ILE A 87 -7.07 10.90 1.79
CA ILE A 87 -5.75 11.42 2.12
C ILE A 87 -4.77 10.97 1.05
N ILE A 88 -3.99 11.90 0.49
CA ILE A 88 -2.85 11.58 -0.37
C ILE A 88 -1.57 12.07 0.29
N VAL A 89 -0.57 11.19 0.41
CA VAL A 89 0.75 11.55 0.92
C VAL A 89 1.84 10.73 0.25
N THR A 90 2.93 11.38 -0.14
CA THR A 90 4.12 10.72 -0.69
C THR A 90 5.20 10.67 0.37
N HIS A 91 5.63 9.48 0.77
CA HIS A 91 6.69 9.30 1.77
C HIS A 91 7.40 7.95 1.62
N ALA A 92 8.51 7.81 2.35
CA ALA A 92 9.17 6.53 2.54
C ALA A 92 8.24 5.55 3.26
N LEU A 93 8.14 4.32 2.77
CA LEU A 93 7.25 3.31 3.30
C LEU A 93 7.99 2.00 3.50
N ASP A 94 7.66 1.31 4.58
CA ASP A 94 7.99 -0.10 4.80
C ASP A 94 6.73 -0.89 5.20
N LEU A 95 6.82 -2.22 5.24
CA LEU A 95 5.70 -3.10 5.59
C LEU A 95 5.18 -2.86 7.02
N GLU A 96 6.04 -2.47 7.96
CA GLU A 96 5.65 -2.19 9.35
C GLU A 96 4.79 -0.93 9.45
N LEU A 97 5.21 0.16 8.79
CA LEU A 97 4.42 1.39 8.71
C LEU A 97 3.12 1.15 7.94
N LEU A 98 3.15 0.40 6.83
CA LEU A 98 1.94 0.02 6.11
C LEU A 98 0.95 -0.74 7.00
N LYS A 99 1.45 -1.66 7.83
CA LYS A 99 0.63 -2.41 8.80
C LYS A 99 0.03 -1.48 9.86
N ARG A 100 0.82 -0.56 10.41
CA ARG A 100 0.33 0.43 11.38
C ARG A 100 -0.80 1.27 10.80
N ILE A 101 -0.71 1.70 9.54
CA ILE A 101 -1.77 2.46 8.87
C ILE A 101 -3.01 1.58 8.63
N ASN A 102 -2.82 0.34 8.15
CA ASN A 102 -3.90 -0.64 7.99
C ASN A 102 -4.69 -0.87 9.30
N ASP A 103 -4.01 -0.84 10.44
CA ASP A 103 -4.62 -1.15 11.73
C ASP A 103 -5.42 0.00 12.35
N LEU A 104 -5.33 1.21 11.78
CA LEU A 104 -6.10 2.34 12.27
C LEU A 104 -7.60 2.12 12.02
N ASP A 105 -8.39 2.21 13.09
CA ASP A 105 -9.84 1.93 13.06
C ASP A 105 -10.61 2.84 12.09
N TYR A 106 -10.13 4.06 11.88
CA TYR A 106 -10.75 5.02 10.98
C TYR A 106 -10.34 4.83 9.52
N VAL A 107 -9.33 4.01 9.22
CA VAL A 107 -8.94 3.69 7.83
C VAL A 107 -9.91 2.67 7.25
N VAL A 108 -10.32 2.91 6.01
CA VAL A 108 -11.24 2.07 5.23
C VAL A 108 -10.48 1.30 4.16
N SER A 109 -9.64 1.99 3.38
CA SER A 109 -8.84 1.36 2.33
C SER A 109 -7.56 2.12 2.05
N ILE A 110 -6.54 1.42 1.58
CA ILE A 110 -5.22 1.95 1.23
C ILE A 110 -4.86 1.42 -0.15
N LYS A 111 -4.50 2.34 -1.05
CA LYS A 111 -3.87 2.04 -2.34
C LYS A 111 -2.61 2.90 -2.46
N GLY A 112 -1.70 2.48 -3.31
CA GLY A 112 -0.44 3.18 -3.44
C GLY A 112 0.36 2.69 -4.62
N SER A 113 1.23 3.55 -5.12
CA SER A 113 2.12 3.26 -6.21
C SER A 113 3.52 3.76 -5.89
N PRO A 114 4.56 3.10 -6.45
CA PRO A 114 5.91 3.62 -6.41
C PRO A 114 5.97 5.08 -6.85
N TYR A 115 6.61 5.93 -6.05
CA TYR A 115 6.96 7.26 -6.52
C TYR A 115 8.05 7.14 -7.59
N GLY A 116 7.76 7.64 -8.79
CA GLY A 116 8.70 7.76 -9.90
C GLY A 116 8.71 9.18 -10.42
N ALA A 117 9.89 9.71 -10.79
CA ALA A 117 10.10 11.10 -11.22
C ALA A 117 9.34 11.55 -12.50
N GLY A 118 8.47 10.69 -13.05
CA GLY A 118 7.55 11.00 -14.15
C GLY A 118 6.29 10.10 -14.19
N GLY A 119 5.98 9.41 -13.10
CA GLY A 119 4.83 8.50 -13.03
C GLY A 119 3.57 9.24 -12.61
N SER A 120 2.55 9.25 -13.47
CA SER A 120 1.21 9.69 -13.11
C SER A 120 0.72 8.90 -11.89
N SER A 121 0.11 9.58 -10.91
CA SER A 121 -0.56 8.97 -9.76
C SER A 121 -1.98 8.49 -10.12
N ASP A 122 -2.14 7.94 -11.32
CA ASP A 122 -3.40 7.35 -11.75
C ASP A 122 -3.51 5.96 -11.13
N PHE A 123 -4.30 5.90 -10.05
CA PHE A 123 -4.63 4.69 -9.29
C PHE A 123 -5.79 3.91 -9.92
#